data_AF-A0A511QSA9-F1
#
_entry.id   AF-A0A511QSA9-F1
#
_cell.length_a   1.000
_cell.length_b   1.000
_cell.length_c   1.000
_cell.angle_alpha   90.00
_cell.angle_beta   90.00
_cell.angle_gamma   90.00
#
_symmetry.space_group_name_H-M   'P 1'
#
loop_
_entity.id
_entity.type
_entity.pdbx_description
1 polymer ?
#
loop_
_entity_poly.entity_id
_entity_poly.type
_entity_poly.pdbx_seq_one_letter_code
_entity_poly.pdbx_strand_id
1 'polypeptide(L)'
;MLYGKCMECRSDEFMNSGAYSWLWWMAERGGSNQLPDTFEELIAVLNVRRFSNLAKGIHRENGKIKTRFNYEVGHRYPSSKGGKLVAENLVVLPRSVNRTLGNEHGEGLEYFKSASTEYKDKHAFDRAFTQKFKEYSLQLSKYVSAESEDDFTGREAKSPEDVLILEMERLGIEAKGTSINVNEWDVVESKFAELCGGLETIETRNDYDQQEQMVKEFFERQDVVMSEMSKEAQNAIHQPRERSLGDVLKQAEANVKAEQELRQQAEQEQYESRVGRITGRLSALPDDMMPSLSALNNLHWDRYGFWIGGGYSTEPKYEKWHYKIIQLTADALGMDASNWSNGRLIAEMWEQDTIALEY
;
A
#
# COMPACT_ATOMS: atom_id res chain seq x y z
N MET A 1 12.53 -22.10 35.21
CA MET A 1 13.59 -22.57 34.28
C MET A 1 12.90 -23.05 33.02
N LEU A 2 12.95 -22.27 31.95
CA LEU A 2 12.48 -22.69 30.63
C LEU A 2 13.51 -23.68 30.07
N TYR A 3 13.08 -24.90 29.81
CA TYR A 3 13.90 -25.92 29.14
C TYR A 3 14.33 -25.36 27.78
N GLY A 4 15.64 -25.13 27.62
CA GLY A 4 16.20 -24.72 26.34
C GLY A 4 15.92 -25.81 25.29
N LYS A 5 15.19 -25.44 24.23
CA LYS A 5 14.99 -26.29 23.03
C LYS A 5 16.34 -26.87 22.58
N CYS A 6 16.38 -28.15 22.20
CA CYS A 6 17.62 -28.79 21.73
C CYS A 6 18.15 -28.11 20.46
N MET A 7 19.45 -28.25 20.16
CA MET A 7 20.07 -27.59 19.02
C MET A 7 19.49 -28.04 17.66
N GLU A 8 19.02 -29.27 17.54
CA GLU A 8 18.34 -29.75 16.32
C GLU A 8 17.00 -29.01 16.12
N CYS A 9 16.21 -28.83 17.19
CA CYS A 9 14.99 -28.02 17.12
C CYS A 9 15.24 -26.55 16.75
N ARG A 10 16.41 -25.99 17.10
CA ARG A 10 16.80 -24.61 16.70
C ARG A 10 17.31 -24.53 15.27
N SER A 11 17.94 -25.59 14.75
CA SER A 11 18.39 -25.63 13.36
C SER A 11 17.23 -25.61 12.36
N ASP A 12 16.09 -26.17 12.73
CA ASP A 12 14.87 -26.13 11.91
C ASP A 12 14.08 -24.81 12.02
N GLU A 13 14.36 -23.95 13.00
CA GLU A 13 13.60 -22.68 13.18
C GLU A 13 13.80 -21.73 12.00
N PHE A 14 15.02 -21.63 11.44
CA PHE A 14 15.25 -20.81 10.24
C PHE A 14 14.59 -21.38 9.01
N MET A 15 14.73 -22.68 8.75
CA MET A 15 14.18 -23.32 7.55
C MET A 15 12.64 -23.27 7.53
N ASN A 16 12.01 -23.19 8.70
CA ASN A 16 10.55 -23.01 8.85
C ASN A 16 10.11 -21.54 8.98
N SER A 17 11.02 -20.58 8.82
CA SER A 17 10.73 -19.16 9.01
C SER A 17 10.19 -18.47 7.76
N GLY A 18 9.43 -17.39 7.95
CA GLY A 18 9.03 -16.51 6.84
C GLY A 18 10.22 -15.84 6.13
N ALA A 19 11.38 -15.71 6.78
CA ALA A 19 12.60 -15.18 6.17
C ALA A 19 13.19 -16.17 5.17
N TYR A 20 13.25 -17.46 5.51
CA TYR A 20 13.68 -18.53 4.61
C TYR A 20 12.75 -18.63 3.40
N SER A 21 11.42 -18.66 3.64
CA SER A 21 10.44 -18.68 2.55
C SER A 21 10.60 -17.47 1.63
N TRP A 22 10.84 -16.28 2.18
CA TRP A 22 11.06 -15.06 1.39
C TRP A 22 12.32 -15.13 0.52
N LEU A 23 13.45 -15.60 1.08
CA LEU A 23 14.69 -15.81 0.30
C LEU A 23 14.48 -16.82 -0.83
N TRP A 24 13.74 -17.89 -0.54
CA TRP A 24 13.41 -18.92 -1.53
C TRP A 24 12.62 -18.33 -2.69
N TRP A 25 11.58 -17.53 -2.42
CA TRP A 25 10.79 -16.86 -3.46
C TRP A 25 11.62 -15.88 -4.30
N MET A 26 12.58 -15.18 -3.68
CA MET A 26 13.48 -14.28 -4.42
C MET A 26 14.41 -15.06 -5.36
N ALA A 27 14.98 -16.16 -4.87
CA ALA A 27 15.86 -17.01 -5.67
C ALA A 27 15.11 -17.80 -6.76
N GLU A 28 13.86 -18.21 -6.52
CA GLU A 28 13.02 -18.86 -7.56
C GLU A 28 12.80 -17.91 -8.74
N ARG A 29 12.59 -16.62 -8.49
CA ARG A 29 12.27 -15.63 -9.53
C ARG A 29 13.43 -15.24 -10.42
N GLY A 30 14.66 -15.26 -9.91
CA GLY A 30 15.82 -14.78 -10.67
C GLY A 30 17.00 -15.75 -10.79
N GLY A 31 16.93 -16.90 -10.12
CA GLY A 31 17.93 -17.97 -10.16
C GLY A 31 18.88 -17.94 -8.95
N SER A 32 19.45 -19.10 -8.63
CA SER A 32 20.31 -19.28 -7.45
C SER A 32 21.59 -18.45 -7.48
N ASN A 33 22.10 -18.10 -8.66
CA ASN A 33 23.29 -17.24 -8.84
C ASN A 33 23.05 -15.79 -8.37
N GLN A 34 21.81 -15.41 -8.10
CA GLN A 34 21.49 -14.11 -7.52
C GLN A 34 21.57 -14.12 -6.00
N LEU A 35 21.62 -15.30 -5.35
CA LEU A 35 21.72 -15.38 -3.90
C LEU A 35 23.03 -14.75 -3.41
N PRO A 36 23.07 -14.26 -2.17
CA PRO A 36 24.31 -13.86 -1.49
C PRO A 36 25.40 -14.92 -1.64
N ASP A 37 26.61 -14.49 -1.98
CA ASP A 37 27.78 -15.36 -2.13
C ASP A 37 28.41 -15.66 -0.76
N THR A 38 28.32 -14.70 0.16
CA THR A 38 28.89 -14.81 1.52
C THR A 38 27.81 -14.82 2.60
N PHE A 39 28.20 -15.28 3.80
CA PHE A 39 27.32 -15.27 4.97
C PHE A 39 27.03 -13.84 5.46
N GLU A 40 28.01 -12.95 5.35
CA GLU A 40 27.91 -11.53 5.69
C GLU A 40 26.90 -10.80 4.79
N GLU A 41 26.95 -11.04 3.47
CA GLU A 41 25.97 -10.53 2.52
C GLU A 41 24.56 -11.04 2.84
N LEU A 42 24.43 -12.32 3.21
CA LEU A 42 23.16 -12.91 3.62
C LEU A 42 22.59 -12.23 4.87
N ILE A 43 23.42 -11.97 5.89
CA ILE A 43 23.01 -11.22 7.08
C ILE A 43 22.55 -9.82 6.69
N ALA A 44 23.28 -9.13 5.82
CA ALA A 44 22.92 -7.78 5.37
C ALA A 44 21.54 -7.76 4.69
N VAL A 45 21.26 -8.73 3.81
CA VAL A 45 19.95 -8.92 3.17
C VAL A 45 18.84 -9.18 4.20
N LEU A 46 19.08 -10.05 5.18
CA LEU A 46 18.11 -10.35 6.23
C LEU A 46 17.84 -9.13 7.13
N ASN A 47 18.84 -8.28 7.37
CA ASN A 47 18.67 -7.03 8.12
C ASN A 47 17.77 -6.04 7.36
N VAL A 48 17.89 -5.92 6.04
CA VAL A 48 16.97 -5.11 5.22
C VAL A 48 15.53 -5.64 5.34
N ARG A 49 15.34 -6.97 5.29
CA ARG A 49 14.03 -7.58 5.48
C ARG A 49 13.46 -7.34 6.87
N ARG A 50 14.30 -7.45 7.91
CA ARG A 50 13.93 -7.14 9.30
C ARG A 50 13.50 -5.68 9.43
N PHE A 51 14.26 -4.75 8.86
CA PHE A 51 13.94 -3.33 8.85
C PHE A 51 12.58 -3.06 8.20
N SER A 52 12.30 -3.63 7.02
CA SER A 52 10.99 -3.54 6.37
C SER A 52 9.84 -4.01 7.27
N ASN A 53 10.04 -5.12 7.98
CA ASN A 53 9.01 -5.64 8.89
C ASN A 53 8.80 -4.76 10.13
N LEU A 54 9.85 -4.09 10.63
CA LEU A 54 9.76 -3.15 11.74
C LEU A 54 9.09 -1.84 11.33
N ALA A 55 9.40 -1.33 10.12
CA ALA A 55 8.84 -0.08 9.60
C ALA A 55 7.30 -0.14 9.44
N LYS A 56 6.72 -1.32 9.18
CA LYS A 56 5.27 -1.58 9.08
C LYS A 56 4.51 -1.53 10.41
N GLY A 57 5.09 -0.93 11.45
CA GLY A 57 4.52 -0.84 12.79
C GLY A 57 3.14 -0.19 12.84
N ILE A 58 2.60 -0.03 14.05
CA ILE A 58 1.29 0.61 14.25
C ILE A 58 1.49 2.13 14.22
N HIS A 59 0.76 2.83 13.35
CA HIS A 59 0.75 4.29 13.33
C HIS A 59 -0.45 4.83 14.13
N ARG A 60 -0.18 5.82 14.98
CA ARG A 60 -1.19 6.53 15.77
C ARG A 60 -1.29 7.97 15.29
N GLU A 61 -2.50 8.41 15.01
CA GLU A 61 -2.80 9.79 14.64
C GLU A 61 -3.88 10.31 15.60
N ASN A 62 -3.61 11.43 16.28
CA ASN A 62 -4.51 12.02 17.29
C ASN A 62 -4.97 11.03 18.36
N GLY A 63 -4.06 10.17 18.84
CA GLY A 63 -4.34 9.18 19.88
C GLY A 63 -5.12 7.95 19.42
N LYS A 64 -5.49 7.84 18.13
CA LYS A 64 -6.18 6.67 17.57
C LYS A 64 -5.21 5.85 16.71
N ILE A 65 -5.27 4.53 16.85
CA ILE A 65 -4.60 3.62 15.92
C ILE A 65 -5.33 3.71 14.58
N LYS A 66 -4.67 4.23 13.53
CA LYS A 66 -5.28 4.36 12.21
C LYS A 66 -4.99 3.15 11.33
N THR A 67 -3.72 2.90 11.03
CA THR A 67 -3.31 1.89 10.05
C THR A 67 -1.84 1.47 10.27
N ARG A 68 -1.39 0.48 9.51
CA ARG A 68 0.04 0.15 9.35
C ARG A 68 0.51 0.68 8.00
N PHE A 69 1.66 1.33 7.94
CA PHE A 69 2.30 1.64 6.66
C PHE A 69 2.68 0.33 5.96
N ASN A 70 2.42 0.24 4.65
CA ASN A 70 2.63 -0.98 3.90
C ASN A 70 3.92 -0.87 3.08
N TYR A 71 5.03 -1.29 3.68
CA TYR A 71 6.33 -1.34 3.00
C TYR A 71 6.58 -2.67 2.30
N GLU A 72 7.46 -2.70 1.33
CA GLU A 72 8.01 -3.93 0.74
C GLU A 72 9.52 -3.81 0.64
N VAL A 73 10.19 -4.96 0.53
CA VAL A 73 11.60 -5.00 0.13
C VAL A 73 11.59 -5.14 -1.38
N GLY A 74 11.88 -4.06 -2.08
CA GLY A 74 12.04 -4.04 -3.53
C GLY A 74 13.50 -4.24 -3.91
N HIS A 75 13.73 -4.67 -5.14
CA HIS A 75 15.05 -4.55 -5.74
C HIS A 75 15.18 -3.16 -6.35
N ARG A 76 16.39 -2.61 -6.43
CA ARG A 76 16.68 -1.40 -7.20
C ARG A 76 16.89 -1.77 -8.66
N TYR A 77 17.65 -2.84 -8.94
CA TYR A 77 17.66 -3.51 -10.24
C TYR A 77 16.86 -4.83 -10.16
N PRO A 78 15.78 -5.00 -10.96
CA PRO A 78 14.81 -6.08 -10.78
C PRO A 78 15.42 -7.49 -10.82
N SER A 79 14.97 -8.38 -9.92
CA SER A 79 15.38 -9.79 -9.90
C SER A 79 15.00 -10.54 -11.18
N SER A 80 13.85 -10.20 -11.76
CA SER A 80 13.38 -10.70 -13.07
C SER A 80 14.33 -10.39 -14.23
N LYS A 81 15.16 -9.34 -14.10
CA LYS A 81 16.18 -8.95 -15.09
C LYS A 81 17.59 -9.44 -14.76
N GLY A 82 17.75 -10.27 -13.72
CA GLY A 82 19.06 -10.75 -13.28
C GLY A 82 19.59 -10.08 -12.01
N GLY A 83 18.83 -9.24 -11.31
CA GLY A 83 19.34 -8.48 -10.15
C GLY A 83 19.83 -9.34 -9.00
N LYS A 84 21.06 -9.10 -8.54
CA LYS A 84 21.62 -9.76 -7.35
C LYS A 84 20.80 -9.46 -6.11
N LEU A 85 20.61 -10.48 -5.27
CA LEU A 85 20.04 -10.37 -3.94
C LEU A 85 21.15 -9.97 -2.94
N VAL A 86 21.57 -8.72 -3.02
CA VAL A 86 22.55 -8.09 -2.12
C VAL A 86 21.95 -6.84 -1.51
N ALA A 87 22.36 -6.47 -0.29
CA ALA A 87 21.71 -5.40 0.47
C ALA A 87 21.73 -4.04 -0.25
N GLU A 88 22.77 -3.77 -1.04
CA GLU A 88 22.96 -2.55 -1.84
C GLU A 88 21.99 -2.45 -3.03
N ASN A 89 21.51 -3.61 -3.51
CA ASN A 89 20.50 -3.70 -4.55
C ASN A 89 19.08 -3.81 -3.98
N LEU A 90 18.93 -3.88 -2.65
CA LEU A 90 17.61 -3.91 -2.01
C LEU A 90 17.29 -2.54 -1.44
N VAL A 91 16.01 -2.21 -1.43
CA VAL A 91 15.48 -1.00 -0.81
C VAL A 91 14.16 -1.29 -0.11
N VAL A 92 13.93 -0.65 1.03
CA VAL A 92 12.64 -0.67 1.72
C VAL A 92 11.83 0.53 1.25
N LEU A 93 10.71 0.28 0.57
CA LEU A 93 9.91 1.33 -0.05
C LEU A 93 8.41 1.07 0.13
N PRO A 94 7.55 2.09 -0.01
CA PRO A 94 6.11 1.91 -0.02
C PRO A 94 5.67 0.90 -1.09
N ARG A 95 4.67 0.09 -0.75
CA ARG A 95 4.09 -0.91 -1.66
C ARG A 95 3.51 -0.27 -2.92
N SER A 96 2.97 0.95 -2.82
CA SER A 96 2.49 1.73 -3.97
C SER A 96 3.60 1.88 -5.01
N VAL A 97 4.72 2.47 -4.59
CA VAL A 97 5.91 2.68 -5.45
C VAL A 97 6.42 1.38 -6.04
N ASN A 98 6.64 0.34 -5.22
CA ASN A 98 7.16 -0.94 -5.72
C ASN A 98 6.26 -1.57 -6.80
N ARG A 99 4.93 -1.48 -6.63
CA ARG A 99 3.96 -1.99 -7.61
C ARG A 99 3.87 -1.13 -8.85
N THR A 100 3.90 0.19 -8.70
CA THR A 100 3.87 1.14 -9.82
C THR A 100 5.10 0.96 -10.70
N LEU A 101 6.28 0.71 -10.12
CA LEU A 101 7.51 0.48 -10.88
C LEU A 101 7.55 -0.92 -11.53
N GLY A 102 7.05 -1.95 -10.85
CA GLY A 102 6.97 -3.31 -11.41
C GLY A 102 8.32 -3.85 -11.87
N ASN A 103 8.48 -4.10 -13.18
CA ASN A 103 9.76 -4.51 -13.79
C ASN A 103 10.46 -3.37 -14.54
N GLU A 104 9.94 -2.15 -14.49
CA GLU A 104 10.43 -1.02 -15.31
C GLU A 104 11.55 -0.23 -14.61
N HIS A 105 11.76 -0.44 -13.32
CA HIS A 105 12.92 0.09 -12.61
C HIS A 105 14.25 -0.57 -13.03
N GLY A 106 15.37 -0.02 -12.53
CA GLY A 106 16.72 -0.55 -12.69
C GLY A 106 17.58 0.16 -13.73
N GLU A 107 17.13 1.27 -14.32
CA GLU A 107 17.96 2.03 -15.26
C GLU A 107 19.23 2.56 -14.57
N GLY A 108 20.39 2.36 -15.21
CA GLY A 108 21.69 2.77 -14.67
C GLY A 108 22.21 1.88 -13.53
N LEU A 109 21.50 0.78 -13.21
CA LEU A 109 21.82 -0.16 -12.15
C LEU A 109 22.23 -1.54 -12.67
N GLU A 110 22.60 -1.64 -13.96
CA GLU A 110 22.96 -2.89 -14.63
C GLU A 110 24.18 -3.59 -14.01
N TYR A 111 24.99 -2.88 -13.23
CA TYR A 111 26.10 -3.45 -12.50
C TYR A 111 25.66 -4.45 -11.42
N PHE A 112 24.39 -4.44 -11.00
CA PHE A 112 23.81 -5.47 -10.14
C PHE A 112 23.31 -6.70 -10.92
N LYS A 113 23.38 -6.70 -12.25
CA LYS A 113 22.95 -7.82 -13.07
C LYS A 113 23.89 -9.01 -12.92
N SER A 114 23.32 -10.19 -12.72
CA SER A 114 23.97 -11.49 -12.81
C SER A 114 23.38 -12.34 -13.91
N ALA A 115 24.16 -13.30 -14.40
CA ALA A 115 23.65 -14.32 -15.29
C ALA A 115 22.55 -15.12 -14.59
N SER A 116 21.32 -15.04 -15.10
CA SER A 116 20.24 -15.89 -14.64
C SER A 116 20.47 -17.30 -15.20
N THR A 117 20.45 -18.29 -14.31
CA THR A 117 20.34 -19.69 -14.69
C THR A 117 18.98 -20.16 -14.24
N GLU A 118 18.06 -20.33 -15.19
CA GLU A 118 16.77 -20.92 -14.90
C GLU A 118 16.95 -22.39 -14.49
N TYR A 119 16.35 -22.78 -13.37
CA TYR A 119 16.29 -24.18 -12.98
C TYR A 119 15.17 -24.86 -13.74
N LYS A 120 15.53 -25.81 -14.61
CA LYS A 120 14.56 -26.67 -15.31
C LYS A 120 13.85 -27.66 -14.37
N ASP A 121 14.47 -27.98 -13.23
CA ASP A 121 13.91 -28.87 -12.19
C ASP A 121 13.81 -28.15 -10.85
N LYS A 122 12.56 -27.86 -10.44
CA LYS A 122 12.23 -27.20 -9.16
C LYS A 122 12.69 -28.03 -7.96
N HIS A 123 12.61 -29.36 -8.02
CA HIS A 123 13.05 -30.20 -6.91
C HIS A 123 14.57 -30.19 -6.74
N ALA A 124 15.32 -30.08 -7.84
CA ALA A 124 16.77 -29.90 -7.77
C ALA A 124 17.16 -28.55 -7.18
N PHE A 125 16.43 -27.48 -7.53
CA PHE A 125 16.58 -26.17 -6.91
C PHE A 125 16.33 -26.21 -5.41
N ASP A 126 15.20 -26.79 -4.97
CA ASP A 126 14.82 -26.87 -3.55
C ASP A 126 15.90 -27.57 -2.72
N ARG A 127 16.43 -28.69 -3.23
CA ARG A 127 17.53 -29.42 -2.56
C ARG A 127 18.79 -28.58 -2.47
N ALA A 128 19.21 -27.94 -3.56
CA ALA A 128 20.42 -27.11 -3.59
C ALA A 128 20.29 -25.89 -2.68
N PHE A 129 19.13 -25.22 -2.70
CA PHE A 129 18.82 -24.09 -1.85
C PHE A 129 18.85 -24.49 -0.37
N THR A 130 18.11 -25.56 -0.01
CA THR A 130 18.08 -26.08 1.37
C THR A 130 19.48 -26.42 1.87
N GLN A 131 20.30 -27.07 1.02
CA GLN A 131 21.66 -27.45 1.37
C GLN A 131 22.55 -26.23 1.64
N LYS A 132 22.45 -25.15 0.84
CA LYS A 132 23.23 -23.92 1.02
C LYS A 132 22.99 -23.27 2.39
N PHE A 133 21.76 -23.31 2.90
CA PHE A 133 21.42 -22.69 4.18
C PHE A 133 21.53 -23.63 5.38
N LYS A 134 21.59 -24.95 5.15
CA LYS A 134 21.70 -25.94 6.23
C LYS A 134 22.94 -25.71 7.10
N GLU A 135 24.07 -25.36 6.48
CA GLU A 135 25.33 -25.08 7.16
C GLU A 135 25.27 -23.82 8.04
N TYR A 136 24.43 -22.85 7.68
CA TYR A 136 24.27 -21.58 8.39
C TYR A 136 23.06 -21.53 9.33
N SER A 137 22.19 -22.54 9.28
CA SER A 137 20.89 -22.59 9.96
C SER A 137 20.93 -22.21 11.44
N LEU A 138 21.90 -22.73 12.20
CA LEU A 138 22.08 -22.43 13.62
C LEU A 138 22.41 -20.95 13.86
N GLN A 139 23.26 -20.35 13.01
CA GLN A 139 23.62 -18.93 13.11
C GLN A 139 22.44 -18.04 12.68
N LEU A 140 21.70 -18.47 11.66
CA LEU A 140 20.54 -17.77 11.10
C LEU A 140 19.31 -17.80 12.02
N SER A 141 19.19 -18.81 12.89
CA SER A 141 18.11 -18.89 13.89
C SER A 141 17.97 -17.62 14.74
N LYS A 142 19.09 -16.92 15.02
CA LYS A 142 19.12 -15.65 15.77
C LYS A 142 18.41 -14.49 15.05
N TYR A 143 18.22 -14.60 13.74
CA TYR A 143 17.59 -13.59 12.90
C TYR A 143 16.10 -13.90 12.64
N VAL A 144 15.63 -15.09 13.05
CA VAL A 144 14.24 -15.56 12.94
C VAL A 144 13.45 -15.18 14.18
N SER A 145 14.08 -15.36 15.34
CA SER A 145 13.52 -15.10 16.65
C SER A 145 13.55 -13.60 16.93
N ALA A 146 12.64 -12.86 16.30
CA ALA A 146 12.07 -11.70 16.97
C ALA A 146 11.16 -12.23 18.07
N GLU A 147 11.75 -12.75 19.15
CA GLU A 147 11.02 -12.92 20.39
C GLU A 147 10.37 -11.57 20.72
N SER A 148 9.07 -11.68 20.92
CA SER A 148 8.13 -10.67 21.38
C SER A 148 8.70 -9.83 22.53
N GLU A 149 9.17 -8.62 22.22
CA GLU A 149 9.03 -7.53 23.18
C GLU A 149 7.70 -6.86 22.84
N ASP A 150 6.68 -7.27 23.61
CA ASP A 150 5.37 -6.65 23.80
C ASP A 150 4.61 -6.19 22.54
N ASP A 151 3.47 -6.85 22.27
CA ASP A 151 2.48 -6.40 21.27
C ASP A 151 1.92 -4.99 21.57
N PHE A 152 2.22 -4.41 22.75
CA PHE A 152 1.72 -3.11 23.20
C PHE A 152 2.77 -2.00 23.36
N THR A 153 4.08 -2.26 23.30
CA THR A 153 5.10 -1.21 23.59
C THR A 153 6.21 -1.02 22.55
N GLY A 154 6.38 -1.88 21.53
CA GLY A 154 7.67 -1.91 20.82
C GLY A 154 7.79 -1.40 19.37
N ARG A 155 6.70 -1.12 18.64
CA ARG A 155 6.82 -0.89 17.18
C ARG A 155 5.98 0.27 16.68
N GLU A 156 6.41 1.48 17.01
CA GLU A 156 5.97 2.66 16.29
C GLU A 156 6.33 2.49 14.81
N ALA A 157 5.33 2.67 13.94
CA ALA A 157 5.57 2.68 12.50
C ALA A 157 6.49 3.84 12.14
N LYS A 158 7.36 3.64 11.15
CA LYS A 158 8.16 4.74 10.60
C LYS A 158 7.42 5.38 9.45
N SER A 159 7.41 6.71 9.41
CA SER A 159 6.82 7.42 8.28
C SER A 159 7.62 7.15 7.00
N PRO A 160 7.02 7.33 5.82
CA PRO A 160 7.71 7.12 4.54
C PRO A 160 8.94 8.02 4.39
N GLU A 161 8.89 9.24 4.93
CA GLU A 161 10.02 10.18 4.98
C GLU A 161 11.16 9.64 5.86
N ASP A 162 10.84 9.12 7.05
CA ASP A 162 11.84 8.52 7.94
C ASP A 162 12.50 7.29 7.30
N VAL A 163 11.70 6.44 6.64
CA VAL A 163 12.21 5.27 5.94
C VAL A 163 13.11 5.70 4.78
N LEU A 164 12.72 6.73 4.03
CA LEU A 164 13.50 7.25 2.91
C LEU A 164 14.87 7.76 3.38
N ILE A 165 14.91 8.55 4.46
CA ILE A 165 16.16 9.07 5.03
C ILE A 165 17.10 7.93 5.42
N LEU A 166 16.58 6.93 6.16
CA LEU A 166 17.37 5.79 6.59
C LEU A 166 17.90 4.95 5.41
N GLU A 167 17.11 4.81 4.35
CA GLU A 167 17.53 4.09 3.15
C GLU A 167 18.55 4.89 2.33
N MET A 168 18.40 6.21 2.21
CA MET A 168 19.38 7.10 1.58
C MET A 168 20.73 7.05 2.30
N GLU A 169 20.73 7.13 3.64
CA GLU A 169 21.92 7.00 4.47
C GLU A 169 22.58 5.62 4.31
N ARG A 170 21.78 4.55 4.37
CA ARG A 170 22.27 3.17 4.24
C ARG A 170 22.91 2.91 2.87
N LEU A 171 22.30 3.43 1.81
CA LEU A 171 22.78 3.26 0.43
C LEU A 171 23.89 4.26 0.06
N GLY A 172 24.06 5.34 0.83
CA GLY A 172 24.98 6.43 0.50
C GLY A 172 24.54 7.20 -0.75
N ILE A 173 23.23 7.34 -0.97
CA ILE A 173 22.65 7.97 -2.15
C ILE A 173 21.74 9.12 -1.73
N GLU A 174 21.94 10.29 -2.33
CA GLU A 174 21.06 11.44 -2.15
C GLU A 174 20.05 11.52 -3.31
N ALA A 175 18.85 10.99 -3.09
CA ALA A 175 17.72 11.14 -4.01
C ALA A 175 17.10 12.55 -3.90
N LYS A 176 16.98 13.22 -5.05
CA LYS A 176 16.39 14.56 -5.18
C LYS A 176 14.88 14.50 -5.38
N GLY A 177 14.39 13.47 -6.05
CA GLY A 177 13.01 13.30 -6.48
C GLY A 177 12.70 14.06 -7.76
N THR A 178 11.40 14.14 -8.07
CA THR A 178 10.89 14.88 -9.21
C THR A 178 11.13 16.38 -9.08
N SER A 179 11.40 17.05 -10.20
CA SER A 179 11.40 18.52 -10.30
C SER A 179 10.01 19.10 -10.61
N ILE A 180 9.02 18.24 -10.85
CA ILE A 180 7.66 18.62 -11.21
C ILE A 180 6.93 19.08 -9.94
N ASN A 181 6.14 20.15 -10.04
CA ASN A 181 5.38 20.67 -8.91
C ASN A 181 4.15 19.79 -8.61
N VAL A 182 4.36 18.79 -7.75
CA VAL A 182 3.34 17.84 -7.28
C VAL A 182 3.16 17.96 -5.76
N ASN A 183 2.19 17.23 -5.20
CA ASN A 183 1.98 17.22 -3.76
C ASN A 183 3.17 16.58 -3.00
N GLU A 184 3.26 16.82 -1.70
CA GLU A 184 4.39 16.35 -0.87
C GLU A 184 4.56 14.83 -0.89
N TRP A 185 3.45 14.08 -0.96
CA TRP A 185 3.48 12.62 -0.99
C TRP A 185 4.13 12.11 -2.27
N ASP A 186 3.77 12.68 -3.42
CA ASP A 186 4.35 12.35 -4.72
C ASP A 186 5.84 12.70 -4.81
N VAL A 187 6.27 13.77 -4.15
CA VAL A 187 7.70 14.08 -4.00
C VAL A 187 8.42 12.95 -3.24
N VAL A 188 7.84 12.42 -2.17
CA VAL A 188 8.43 11.29 -1.41
C VAL A 188 8.46 10.01 -2.27
N GLU A 189 7.37 9.69 -2.97
CA GLU A 189 7.33 8.52 -3.87
C GLU A 189 8.36 8.61 -4.99
N SER A 190 8.53 9.79 -5.58
CA SER A 190 9.52 10.05 -6.64
C SER A 190 10.95 9.81 -6.16
N LYS A 191 11.29 10.15 -4.91
CA LYS A 191 12.62 9.87 -4.33
C LYS A 191 12.86 8.37 -4.16
N PHE A 192 11.87 7.62 -3.69
CA PHE A 192 11.97 6.16 -3.66
C PHE A 192 12.15 5.56 -5.05
N ALA A 193 11.45 6.11 -6.05
CA ALA A 193 11.58 5.67 -7.43
C ALA A 193 12.96 6.00 -8.03
N GLU A 194 13.53 7.16 -7.72
CA GLU A 194 14.88 7.54 -8.11
C GLU A 194 15.93 6.59 -7.51
N LEU A 195 15.80 6.20 -6.24
CA LEU A 195 16.68 5.19 -5.64
C LEU A 195 16.67 3.87 -6.43
N CYS A 196 15.56 3.55 -7.09
CA CYS A 196 15.38 2.35 -7.91
C CYS A 196 15.74 2.56 -9.40
N GLY A 197 16.18 3.74 -9.83
CA GLY A 197 16.37 4.04 -11.25
C GLY A 197 15.06 3.93 -12.04
N GLY A 198 13.96 4.42 -11.47
CA GLY A 198 12.61 4.37 -12.05
C GLY A 198 11.84 5.69 -11.93
N LEU A 199 12.54 6.82 -11.83
CA LEU A 199 11.93 8.15 -11.66
C LEU A 199 10.99 8.48 -12.85
N GLU A 200 11.48 8.39 -14.08
CA GLU A 200 10.67 8.68 -15.27
C GLU A 200 9.43 7.76 -15.36
N THR A 201 9.57 6.50 -14.94
CA THR A 201 8.46 5.54 -14.90
C THR A 201 7.36 5.98 -13.94
N ILE A 202 7.71 6.43 -12.72
CA ILE A 202 6.69 6.86 -11.76
C ILE A 202 6.04 8.17 -12.18
N GLU A 203 6.81 9.11 -12.73
CA GLU A 203 6.31 10.40 -13.24
C GLU A 203 5.28 10.18 -14.35
N THR A 204 5.59 9.28 -15.28
CA THR A 204 4.70 8.93 -16.39
C THR A 204 3.45 8.19 -15.91
N ARG A 205 3.59 7.20 -15.01
CA ARG A 205 2.46 6.36 -14.58
C ARG A 205 1.48 7.08 -13.64
N ASN A 206 1.98 8.03 -12.85
CA ASN A 206 1.16 8.85 -11.96
C ASN A 206 0.72 10.18 -12.61
N ASP A 207 1.08 10.40 -13.88
CA ASP A 207 0.72 11.56 -14.69
C ASP A 207 1.07 12.90 -14.03
N TYR A 208 2.33 13.02 -13.56
CA TYR A 208 2.79 14.21 -12.82
C TYR A 208 2.69 15.49 -13.65
N ASP A 209 2.83 15.41 -14.97
CA ASP A 209 2.64 16.54 -15.88
C ASP A 209 1.21 17.09 -15.82
N GLN A 210 0.20 16.21 -15.84
CA GLN A 210 -1.20 16.63 -15.70
C GLN A 210 -1.45 17.24 -14.31
N GLN A 211 -0.89 16.65 -13.27
CA GLN A 211 -1.02 17.20 -11.92
C GLN A 211 -0.42 18.60 -11.81
N GLU A 212 0.77 18.81 -12.40
CA GLU A 212 1.41 20.13 -12.44
C GLU A 212 0.54 21.16 -13.17
N GLN A 213 -0.06 20.77 -14.30
CA GLN A 213 -0.97 21.63 -15.03
C GLN A 213 -2.20 22.01 -14.19
N MET A 214 -2.79 21.04 -13.48
CA MET A 214 -3.92 21.31 -12.58
C MET A 214 -3.54 22.28 -11.45
N VAL A 215 -2.34 22.14 -10.89
CA VAL A 215 -1.81 23.03 -9.86
C VAL A 215 -1.60 24.45 -10.42
N LYS A 216 -1.03 24.58 -11.63
CA LYS A 216 -0.86 25.86 -12.31
C LYS A 216 -2.21 26.54 -12.59
N GLU A 217 -3.16 25.81 -13.17
CA GLU A 217 -4.51 26.33 -13.44
C GLU A 217 -5.24 26.76 -12.17
N PHE A 218 -5.04 26.05 -11.05
CA PHE A 218 -5.61 26.44 -9.76
C PHE A 218 -5.06 27.79 -9.28
N PHE A 219 -3.74 28.00 -9.34
CA PHE A 219 -3.11 29.26 -8.95
C PHE A 219 -3.52 30.41 -9.87
N GLU A 220 -3.61 30.18 -11.19
CA GLU A 220 -4.09 31.19 -12.13
C GLU A 220 -5.53 31.63 -11.81
N ARG A 221 -6.42 30.68 -11.47
CA ARG A 221 -7.79 31.00 -11.04
C ARG A 221 -7.80 31.77 -9.73
N GLN A 222 -6.95 31.39 -8.77
CA GLN A 222 -6.84 32.08 -7.49
C GLN A 222 -6.38 33.54 -7.68
N ASP A 223 -5.42 33.78 -8.58
CA ASP A 223 -4.94 35.13 -8.91
C ASP A 223 -6.03 35.98 -9.56
N VAL A 224 -6.84 35.40 -10.46
CA VAL A 224 -8.00 36.09 -11.05
C VAL A 224 -9.00 36.49 -9.96
N VAL A 225 -9.38 35.56 -9.07
CA VAL A 225 -10.31 35.84 -7.97
C VAL A 225 -9.76 36.93 -7.05
N MET A 226 -8.48 36.86 -6.68
CA MET A 226 -7.84 37.87 -5.84
C MET A 226 -7.77 39.24 -6.54
N SER A 227 -7.53 39.27 -7.85
CA SER A 227 -7.56 40.49 -8.66
C SER A 227 -8.95 41.11 -8.73
N GLU A 228 -9.99 40.29 -8.92
CA GLU A 228 -11.39 40.71 -8.95
C GLU A 228 -11.84 41.24 -7.60
N MET A 229 -11.56 40.52 -6.51
CA MET A 229 -11.82 40.99 -5.14
C MET A 229 -11.10 42.31 -4.85
N SER A 230 -9.87 42.49 -5.33
CA SER A 230 -9.12 43.74 -5.19
C SER A 230 -9.80 44.90 -5.93
N LYS A 231 -10.27 44.67 -7.17
CA LYS A 231 -11.02 45.66 -7.96
C LYS A 231 -12.37 45.99 -7.33
N GLU A 232 -13.09 45.00 -6.82
CA GLU A 232 -14.34 45.20 -6.10
C GLU A 232 -14.13 46.01 -4.81
N ALA A 233 -13.07 45.72 -4.05
CA ALA A 233 -12.69 46.48 -2.87
C ALA A 233 -12.34 47.94 -3.23
N GLN A 234 -11.63 48.18 -4.34
CA GLN A 234 -11.33 49.53 -4.84
C GLN A 234 -12.60 50.27 -5.32
N ASN A 235 -13.51 49.58 -6.00
CA ASN A 235 -14.77 50.16 -6.45
C ASN A 235 -15.73 50.47 -5.28
N ALA A 236 -15.70 49.66 -4.22
CA ALA A 236 -16.46 49.90 -2.99
C ALA A 236 -16.00 51.15 -2.22
N ILE A 237 -14.76 51.63 -2.45
CA ILE A 237 -14.24 52.89 -1.89
C ILE A 237 -14.82 54.12 -2.62
N HIS A 238 -15.32 53.96 -3.85
CA HIS A 238 -15.79 55.06 -4.71
C HIS A 238 -17.32 55.17 -4.86
N GLN A 239 -18.12 54.31 -4.23
CA GLN A 239 -19.58 54.48 -4.17
C GLN A 239 -20.03 55.18 -2.88
N PRO A 240 -21.05 56.07 -2.93
CA PRO A 240 -21.70 56.56 -1.72
C PRO A 240 -22.28 55.37 -0.95
N ARG A 241 -21.80 55.16 0.29
CA ARG A 241 -22.30 54.09 1.18
C ARG A 241 -23.77 54.30 1.50
N GLU A 242 -24.64 53.54 0.84
CA GLU A 242 -26.00 53.25 1.35
C GLU A 242 -26.26 51.77 1.62
N ARG A 243 -25.28 50.88 1.43
CA ARG A 243 -25.39 49.49 1.91
C ARG A 243 -24.49 49.26 3.11
N SER A 244 -25.13 48.91 4.23
CA SER A 244 -24.47 48.55 5.48
C SER A 244 -23.55 47.35 5.24
N LEU A 245 -22.32 47.40 5.77
CA LEU A 245 -21.35 46.31 5.72
C LEU A 245 -21.95 44.98 6.24
N GLY A 246 -22.92 45.07 7.15
CA GLY A 246 -23.63 43.91 7.69
C GLY A 246 -24.56 43.23 6.68
N ASP A 247 -25.07 43.95 5.68
CA ASP A 247 -25.95 43.36 4.66
C ASP A 247 -25.15 42.57 3.61
N VAL A 248 -23.95 43.05 3.27
CA VAL A 248 -23.02 42.35 2.37
C VAL A 248 -22.51 41.05 3.02
N LEU A 249 -22.16 41.09 4.31
CA LEU A 249 -21.73 39.91 5.06
C LEU A 249 -22.85 38.87 5.18
N LYS A 250 -24.07 39.30 5.50
CA LYS A 250 -25.23 38.38 5.55
C LYS A 250 -25.52 37.71 4.22
N GLN A 251 -25.34 38.44 3.11
CA GLN A 251 -25.55 37.87 1.78
C GLN A 251 -24.45 36.88 1.40
N ALA A 252 -23.19 37.15 1.77
CA ALA A 252 -22.08 36.21 1.57
C ALA A 252 -22.27 34.93 2.41
N GLU A 253 -22.66 35.05 3.69
CA GLU A 253 -22.97 33.90 4.55
C GLU A 253 -24.13 33.06 4.02
N ALA A 254 -25.18 33.70 3.50
CA ALA A 254 -26.31 33.01 2.88
C ALA A 254 -25.89 32.25 1.61
N ASN A 255 -25.00 32.82 0.79
CA ASN A 255 -24.51 32.17 -0.42
C ASN A 255 -23.63 30.95 -0.10
N VAL A 256 -22.71 31.07 0.87
CA VAL A 256 -21.87 29.94 1.31
C VAL A 256 -22.72 28.81 1.87
N LYS A 257 -23.74 29.14 2.66
CA LYS A 257 -24.66 28.14 3.22
C LYS A 257 -25.47 27.45 2.13
N ALA A 258 -25.99 28.20 1.16
CA ALA A 258 -26.73 27.64 0.04
C ALA A 258 -25.87 26.71 -0.83
N GLU A 259 -24.59 27.05 -1.04
CA GLU A 259 -23.66 26.20 -1.79
C GLU A 259 -23.32 24.91 -1.03
N GLN A 260 -23.17 24.98 0.30
CA GLN A 260 -22.99 23.79 1.15
C GLN A 260 -24.21 22.86 1.12
N GLU A 261 -25.42 23.41 1.20
CA GLU A 261 -26.67 22.65 1.12
C GLU A 261 -26.84 21.97 -0.25
N LEU A 262 -26.50 22.67 -1.34
CA LEU A 262 -26.49 22.10 -2.71
C LEU A 262 -25.48 20.97 -2.87
N ARG A 263 -24.26 21.09 -2.31
CA ARG A 263 -23.27 20.01 -2.34
C ARG A 263 -23.74 18.78 -1.56
N GLN A 264 -24.30 18.98 -0.37
CA GLN A 264 -24.83 17.87 0.44
C GLN A 264 -25.99 17.15 -0.26
N GLN A 265 -26.91 17.89 -0.90
CA GLN A 265 -27.98 17.28 -1.70
C GLN A 265 -27.43 16.49 -2.89
N ALA A 266 -26.45 17.03 -3.62
CA ALA A 266 -25.84 16.34 -4.76
C ALA A 266 -25.10 15.06 -4.32
N GLU A 267 -24.38 15.09 -3.20
CA GLU A 267 -23.73 13.91 -2.62
C GLU A 267 -24.75 12.86 -2.17
N GLN A 268 -25.86 13.29 -1.57
CA GLN A 268 -26.93 12.40 -1.12
C GLN A 268 -27.68 11.76 -2.29
N GLU A 269 -28.02 12.51 -3.34
CA GLU A 269 -28.61 11.97 -4.57
C GLU A 269 -27.69 10.96 -5.27
N GLN A 270 -26.38 11.25 -5.31
CA GLN A 270 -25.38 10.32 -5.84
C GLN A 270 -25.29 9.04 -4.99
N TYR A 271 -25.35 9.17 -3.67
CA TYR A 271 -25.38 8.04 -2.74
C TYR A 271 -26.63 7.17 -2.97
N GLU A 272 -27.82 7.75 -2.97
CA GLU A 272 -29.09 7.05 -3.19
C GLU A 272 -29.14 6.36 -4.56
N SER A 273 -28.63 7.03 -5.61
CA SER A 273 -28.50 6.44 -6.96
C SER A 273 -27.53 5.25 -7.00
N ARG A 274 -26.44 5.28 -6.23
CA ARG A 274 -25.49 4.16 -6.11
C ARG A 274 -26.11 2.99 -5.34
N VAL A 275 -26.75 3.28 -4.20
CA VAL A 275 -27.43 2.27 -3.37
C VAL A 275 -28.56 1.59 -4.16
N GLY A 276 -29.39 2.36 -4.87
CA GLY A 276 -30.47 1.82 -5.70
C GLY A 276 -29.99 0.89 -6.82
N ARG A 277 -28.84 1.21 -7.45
CA ARG A 277 -28.22 0.34 -8.45
C ARG A 277 -27.69 -0.97 -7.86
N ILE A 278 -27.15 -0.93 -6.64
CA ILE A 278 -26.65 -2.11 -5.92
C ILE A 278 -27.84 -3.00 -5.51
N THR A 279 -28.83 -2.45 -4.80
CA THR A 279 -30.01 -3.20 -4.35
C THR A 279 -30.82 -3.78 -5.51
N GLY A 280 -30.95 -3.05 -6.63
CA GLY A 280 -31.60 -3.56 -7.83
C GLY A 280 -30.87 -4.75 -8.49
N ARG A 281 -29.54 -4.80 -8.42
CA ARG A 281 -28.76 -5.93 -8.94
C ARG A 281 -28.70 -7.11 -7.97
N LEU A 282 -28.69 -6.84 -6.66
CA LEU A 282 -28.71 -7.88 -5.63
C LEU A 282 -30.07 -8.57 -5.53
N SER A 283 -31.17 -7.83 -5.69
CA SER A 283 -32.53 -8.41 -5.71
C SER A 283 -32.83 -9.23 -6.97
N ALA A 284 -31.99 -9.14 -8.01
CA ALA A 284 -32.05 -9.98 -9.20
C ALA A 284 -31.31 -11.33 -9.04
N LEU A 285 -30.63 -11.54 -7.89
CA LEU A 285 -30.02 -12.83 -7.59
C LEU A 285 -31.11 -13.82 -7.12
N PRO A 286 -31.07 -15.09 -7.56
CA PRO A 286 -31.93 -16.15 -7.03
C PRO A 286 -31.84 -16.26 -5.50
N ASP A 287 -32.96 -16.57 -4.83
CA ASP A 287 -33.04 -16.65 -3.36
C ASP A 287 -32.06 -17.66 -2.74
N ASP A 288 -31.66 -18.69 -3.49
CA ASP A 288 -30.65 -19.69 -3.09
C ASP A 288 -29.20 -19.21 -3.24
N MET A 289 -29.00 -17.98 -3.73
CA MET A 289 -27.69 -17.29 -3.85
C MET A 289 -27.43 -16.25 -2.77
N MET A 290 -28.39 -16.00 -1.87
CA MET A 290 -28.22 -15.11 -0.71
C MET A 290 -27.52 -15.89 0.43
N PRO A 291 -26.30 -15.52 0.87
CA PRO A 291 -25.69 -16.15 2.04
C PRO A 291 -26.55 -15.88 3.29
N SER A 292 -26.70 -16.88 4.17
CA SER A 292 -27.38 -16.66 5.44
C SER A 292 -26.58 -15.65 6.28
N LEU A 293 -27.27 -14.80 7.05
CA LEU A 293 -26.62 -13.81 7.94
C LEU A 293 -25.57 -14.46 8.88
N SER A 294 -25.80 -15.70 9.30
CA SER A 294 -24.86 -16.47 10.11
C SER A 294 -23.53 -16.80 9.41
N ALA A 295 -23.50 -16.88 8.08
CA ALA A 295 -22.29 -17.13 7.31
C ALA A 295 -21.45 -15.85 7.15
N LEU A 296 -22.10 -14.69 7.06
CA LEU A 296 -21.43 -13.38 7.00
C LEU A 296 -20.79 -13.00 8.34
N ASN A 297 -21.43 -13.34 9.46
CA ASN A 297 -20.91 -13.02 10.79
C ASN A 297 -19.75 -13.92 11.26
N ASN A 298 -19.49 -15.05 10.59
CA ASN A 298 -18.41 -15.99 10.94
C ASN A 298 -17.15 -15.85 10.07
N LEU A 299 -17.16 -14.86 9.20
CA LEU A 299 -16.04 -14.52 8.34
C LEU A 299 -15.02 -13.72 9.20
N HIS A 300 -13.91 -14.37 9.57
CA HIS A 300 -12.81 -13.74 10.30
C HIS A 300 -11.64 -13.39 9.36
N TRP A 301 -11.12 -12.17 9.51
CA TRP A 301 -9.93 -11.69 8.80
C TRP A 301 -8.67 -12.22 9.47
N ASP A 302 -7.86 -12.96 8.71
CA ASP A 302 -6.54 -13.38 9.15
C ASP A 302 -5.46 -12.30 8.87
N ARG A 303 -4.31 -12.42 9.55
CA ARG A 303 -3.19 -11.45 9.54
C ARG A 303 -2.54 -11.25 8.15
N TYR A 304 -2.89 -12.05 7.15
CA TYR A 304 -2.35 -12.05 5.80
C TYR A 304 -3.35 -11.57 4.73
N GLY A 305 -4.55 -11.15 5.12
CA GLY A 305 -5.54 -10.60 4.18
C GLY A 305 -6.21 -11.67 3.32
N PHE A 306 -6.25 -12.91 3.80
CA PHE A 306 -7.10 -13.97 3.26
C PHE A 306 -8.28 -14.21 4.20
N TRP A 307 -9.44 -14.51 3.62
CA TRP A 307 -10.54 -15.11 4.37
C TRP A 307 -10.14 -16.52 4.76
N ILE A 308 -9.79 -16.72 6.02
CA ILE A 308 -9.71 -18.06 6.58
C ILE A 308 -11.04 -18.28 7.28
N GLY A 309 -11.86 -19.17 6.73
CA GLY A 309 -13.05 -19.64 7.41
C GLY A 309 -12.67 -20.12 8.81
N GLY A 310 -13.19 -19.42 9.84
CA GLY A 310 -13.10 -19.88 11.21
C GLY A 310 -13.60 -21.32 11.26
N GLY A 311 -12.79 -22.21 11.81
CA GLY A 311 -12.87 -23.66 11.61
C GLY A 311 -14.26 -24.27 11.77
N TYR A 312 -15.00 -24.31 10.67
CA TYR A 312 -16.01 -25.28 10.31
C TYR A 312 -15.99 -25.36 8.78
N SER A 313 -15.80 -26.56 8.26
CA SER A 313 -15.92 -26.96 6.86
C SER A 313 -17.01 -26.16 6.12
N THR A 314 -16.65 -25.05 5.47
CA THR A 314 -17.49 -24.46 4.44
C THR A 314 -17.06 -25.06 3.12
N GLU A 315 -18.01 -25.75 2.48
CA GLU A 315 -17.78 -26.40 1.20
C GLU A 315 -17.20 -25.42 0.17
N PRO A 316 -16.37 -25.89 -0.79
CA PRO A 316 -15.72 -25.08 -1.85
C PRO A 316 -16.65 -24.20 -2.71
N LYS A 317 -17.97 -24.34 -2.54
CA LYS A 317 -18.97 -23.50 -3.18
C LYS A 317 -18.92 -22.06 -2.67
N TYR A 318 -18.73 -21.82 -1.38
CA TYR A 318 -18.86 -20.49 -0.78
C TYR A 318 -17.75 -19.50 -1.15
N GLU A 319 -16.52 -20.00 -1.31
CA GLU A 319 -15.36 -19.19 -1.68
C GLU A 319 -15.54 -18.56 -3.08
N LYS A 320 -16.14 -19.29 -4.03
CA LYS A 320 -16.42 -18.77 -5.39
C LYS A 320 -17.54 -17.73 -5.43
N TRP A 321 -18.49 -17.77 -4.50
CA TRP A 321 -19.63 -16.84 -4.48
C TRP A 321 -19.24 -15.46 -3.97
N HIS A 322 -18.36 -15.41 -2.96
CA HIS A 322 -17.87 -14.16 -2.40
C HIS A 322 -17.14 -13.30 -3.44
N TYR A 323 -16.25 -13.91 -4.22
CA TYR A 323 -15.57 -13.21 -5.33
C TYR A 323 -16.56 -12.73 -6.40
N LYS A 324 -17.64 -13.49 -6.65
CA LYS A 324 -18.66 -13.09 -7.62
C LYS A 324 -19.51 -11.91 -7.12
N ILE A 325 -19.81 -11.85 -5.83
CA ILE A 325 -20.51 -10.71 -5.21
C ILE A 325 -19.63 -9.45 -5.26
N ILE A 326 -18.37 -9.56 -4.82
CA ILE A 326 -17.42 -8.43 -4.89
C ILE A 326 -17.28 -7.94 -6.33
N GLN A 327 -17.16 -8.84 -7.31
CA GLN A 327 -17.07 -8.48 -8.71
C GLN A 327 -18.34 -7.76 -9.20
N LEU A 328 -19.53 -8.28 -8.89
CA LEU A 328 -20.79 -7.67 -9.32
C LEU A 328 -21.02 -6.30 -8.69
N THR A 329 -20.63 -6.12 -7.42
CA THR A 329 -20.71 -4.84 -6.72
C THR A 329 -19.68 -3.86 -7.26
N ALA A 330 -18.45 -4.30 -7.54
CA ALA A 330 -17.43 -3.49 -8.18
C ALA A 330 -17.87 -3.02 -9.58
N ASP A 331 -18.41 -3.93 -10.41
CA ASP A 331 -18.94 -3.63 -11.74
C ASP A 331 -20.14 -2.65 -11.68
N ALA A 332 -20.97 -2.74 -10.63
CA ALA A 332 -22.09 -1.82 -10.41
C ALA A 332 -21.62 -0.41 -9.99
N LEU A 333 -20.51 -0.35 -9.27
CA LEU A 333 -19.89 0.88 -8.81
C LEU A 333 -18.90 1.48 -9.83
N GLY A 334 -18.65 0.80 -10.95
CA GLY A 334 -17.62 1.21 -11.92
C GLY A 334 -16.21 1.10 -11.35
N MET A 335 -16.00 0.21 -10.37
CA MET A 335 -14.75 0.02 -9.66
C MET A 335 -14.04 -1.23 -10.18
N ASP A 336 -12.71 -1.22 -10.16
CA ASP A 336 -11.91 -2.41 -10.43
C ASP A 336 -11.94 -3.33 -9.21
N ALA A 337 -12.52 -4.52 -9.37
CA ALA A 337 -12.63 -5.55 -8.34
C ALA A 337 -11.27 -6.19 -7.95
N SER A 338 -10.25 -6.06 -8.81
CA SER A 338 -8.90 -6.54 -8.53
C SER A 338 -8.13 -5.61 -7.59
N ASN A 339 -8.64 -4.39 -7.37
CA ASN A 339 -8.07 -3.42 -6.45
C ASN A 339 -8.55 -3.69 -5.01
N TRP A 340 -7.59 -3.97 -4.13
CA TRP A 340 -7.79 -4.32 -2.72
C TRP A 340 -8.56 -3.26 -1.92
N SER A 341 -8.35 -1.96 -2.18
CA SER A 341 -9.08 -0.90 -1.48
C SER A 341 -10.55 -0.85 -1.87
N ASN A 342 -10.88 -1.22 -3.12
CA ASN A 342 -12.26 -1.30 -3.59
C ASN A 342 -12.99 -2.50 -2.96
N GLY A 343 -12.32 -3.66 -2.88
CA GLY A 343 -12.87 -4.84 -2.21
C GLY A 343 -13.17 -4.61 -0.72
N ARG A 344 -12.31 -3.85 -0.03
CA ARG A 344 -12.53 -3.44 1.36
C ARG A 344 -13.70 -2.47 1.51
N LEU A 345 -13.79 -1.45 0.65
CA LEU A 345 -14.89 -0.50 0.65
C LEU A 345 -16.24 -1.19 0.42
N ILE A 346 -16.28 -2.16 -0.51
CA ILE A 346 -17.46 -2.98 -0.80
C ILE A 346 -17.88 -3.83 0.42
N ALA A 347 -16.92 -4.39 1.16
CA ALA A 347 -17.18 -5.14 2.39
C ALA A 347 -17.69 -4.24 3.52
N GLU A 348 -17.10 -3.06 3.71
CA GLU A 348 -17.53 -2.08 4.72
C GLU A 348 -18.94 -1.52 4.41
N MET A 349 -19.27 -1.31 3.12
CA MET A 349 -20.63 -0.94 2.70
C MET A 349 -21.66 -2.03 3.01
N TRP A 350 -21.31 -3.29 2.79
CA TRP A 350 -22.17 -4.43 3.12
C TRP A 350 -22.43 -4.54 4.64
N GLU A 351 -21.40 -4.33 5.45
CA GLU A 351 -21.52 -4.36 6.91
C GLU A 351 -22.44 -3.23 7.42
N GLN A 352 -22.35 -2.03 6.82
CA GLN A 352 -23.20 -0.88 7.18
C GLN A 352 -24.66 -1.02 6.72
N ASP A 353 -24.92 -1.51 5.50
CA ASP A 353 -26.29 -1.70 4.99
C ASP A 353 -27.01 -2.86 5.70
N THR A 354 -26.28 -3.88 6.17
CA THR A 354 -26.87 -4.97 6.96
C THR A 354 -27.32 -4.47 8.34
N ILE A 355 -26.59 -3.53 8.94
CA ILE A 355 -26.95 -2.87 10.21
C ILE A 355 -28.13 -1.90 10.01
N ALA A 356 -28.23 -1.25 8.85
CA ALA A 356 -29.32 -0.31 8.54
C ALA A 356 -30.68 -1.00 8.27
N LEU A 357 -30.69 -2.29 7.93
CA LEU A 357 -31.91 -3.10 7.76
C LEU A 357 -32.44 -3.70 9.07
N GLU A 358 -31.72 -3.58 10.19
CA GLU A 358 -32.13 -4.02 11.52
C GLU A 358 -32.80 -2.93 12.38
N TYR A 359 -32.92 -1.71 11.86
CA TYR A 359 -33.67 -0.58 12.44
C TYR A 359 -34.74 -0.07 11.48
#